data_AF-A0A9D5K503-F1
#
_entry.id   AF-A0A9D5K503-F1
#
_cell.length_a   1.000
_cell.length_b   1.000
_cell.length_c   1.000
_cell.angle_alpha   90.00
_cell.angle_beta   90.00
_cell.angle_gamma   90.00
#
_symmetry.space_group_name_H-M   'P 1'
#
loop_
_entity.id
_entity.type
_entity.pdbx_description
1 polymer ?
#
loop_
_entity_poly.entity_id
_entity_poly.type
_entity_poly.pdbx_seq_one_letter_code
_entity_poly.pdbx_strand_id
1 'polypeptide(L)'
;WMDERRELSPENRYILQHTTQRTQAFVDEVVYQLDVNTLHRAPASTLALNEIGRVKITTAKQLFFDPYDRNRWTGGFILIDPNDFRTVASGMIRYSSRSTIDELKRKQRHRRLEDNPPSAEIRWDPGLVALEDRIRKNGHKPLCVWLTGLHGAGKSGIAQRVEKALFDRGSHVVRLDGENVRYGLNGDLDHTRDDRREHIRRVGHLCRLLYDFGNIVLCTFTSPHRSDRESVRSLFPAGAFVEVHVDVTPAQAEKRDGKGMYAKARRGELRGVAGADVLYEAPTEPEIYLDTEQFDVVTNAEKIIGFISAII
;
A
#
# COMPACT_ATOMS: atom_id res chain seq x y z
N TRP A 1 3.82 3.03 -33.04
CA TRP A 1 4.73 2.70 -34.14
C TRP A 1 4.28 3.46 -35.39
N MET A 2 5.20 3.86 -36.27
CA MET A 2 4.93 4.83 -37.35
C MET A 2 5.31 4.33 -38.74
N ASP A 3 6.00 3.19 -38.86
CA ASP A 3 6.39 2.64 -40.17
C ASP A 3 5.27 1.75 -40.73
N GLU A 4 4.98 1.93 -42.01
CA GLU A 4 3.99 1.16 -42.79
C GLU A 4 4.59 -0.09 -43.44
N ARG A 5 5.93 -0.13 -43.61
CA ARG A 5 6.63 -1.19 -44.36
C ARG A 5 7.16 -2.30 -43.46
N ARG A 6 7.35 -2.00 -42.19
CA ARG A 6 7.98 -2.88 -41.20
C ARG A 6 7.20 -2.79 -39.91
N GLU A 7 7.11 -3.90 -39.19
CA GLU A 7 6.64 -3.92 -37.82
C GLU A 7 7.80 -3.69 -36.86
N LEU A 8 7.48 -3.24 -35.64
CA LEU A 8 8.44 -3.25 -34.55
C LEU A 8 8.82 -4.69 -34.22
N SER A 9 10.04 -5.08 -34.57
CA SER A 9 10.61 -6.37 -34.18
C SER A 9 11.65 -6.21 -33.08
N PRO A 10 11.63 -7.07 -32.04
CA PRO A 10 12.72 -7.19 -31.06
C PRO A 10 14.07 -7.62 -31.66
N GLU A 11 14.06 -8.26 -32.82
CA GLU A 11 15.28 -8.76 -33.47
C GLU A 11 16.07 -7.66 -34.22
N ASN A 12 15.41 -6.53 -34.48
CA ASN A 12 15.98 -5.43 -35.24
C ASN A 12 16.71 -4.43 -34.32
N ARG A 13 17.74 -3.79 -34.90
CA ARG A 13 18.47 -2.70 -34.24
C ARG A 13 17.88 -1.36 -34.66
N TYR A 14 17.77 -0.45 -33.71
CA TYR A 14 17.30 0.91 -33.95
C TYR A 14 18.33 1.92 -33.48
N ILE A 15 18.28 3.13 -34.03
CA ILE A 15 18.93 4.30 -33.45
C ILE A 15 17.90 5.01 -32.60
N LEU A 16 18.16 5.12 -31.30
CA LEU A 16 17.36 5.93 -30.41
C LEU A 16 17.97 7.33 -30.34
N GLN A 17 17.15 8.33 -30.69
CA GLN A 17 17.49 9.74 -30.51
C GLN A 17 16.72 10.29 -29.31
N HIS A 18 17.46 10.82 -28.35
CA HIS A 18 16.97 11.38 -27.11
C HIS A 18 17.73 12.66 -26.80
N THR A 19 17.02 13.77 -26.62
CA THR A 19 17.61 15.11 -26.46
C THR A 19 18.66 15.41 -27.53
N THR A 20 19.91 15.64 -27.16
CA THR A 20 21.05 15.88 -28.06
C THR A 20 21.86 14.63 -28.38
N GLN A 21 21.47 13.47 -27.85
CA GLN A 21 22.21 12.21 -27.98
C GLN A 21 21.54 11.23 -28.94
N ARG A 22 22.38 10.45 -29.64
CA ARG A 22 21.98 9.28 -30.43
C ARG A 22 22.74 8.07 -29.93
N THR A 23 22.04 6.95 -29.75
CA THR A 23 22.63 5.68 -29.32
C THR A 23 21.94 4.52 -30.03
N GLN A 24 22.64 3.39 -30.13
CA GLN A 24 22.01 2.15 -30.59
C GLN A 24 21.05 1.65 -29.51
N ALA A 25 19.89 1.18 -29.94
CA ALA A 25 18.84 0.67 -29.11
C ALA A 25 18.30 -0.65 -29.65
N PHE A 26 17.94 -1.53 -28.73
CA PHE A 26 17.38 -2.85 -28.97
C PHE A 26 16.05 -2.91 -28.23
N VAL A 27 15.00 -3.37 -28.90
CA VAL A 27 13.74 -3.64 -28.23
C VAL A 27 13.84 -5.05 -27.64
N ASP A 28 13.92 -5.15 -26.32
CA ASP A 28 14.06 -6.44 -25.65
C ASP A 28 12.73 -7.23 -25.69
N GLU A 29 11.61 -6.52 -25.52
CA GLU A 29 10.29 -7.11 -25.34
C GLU A 29 9.18 -6.10 -25.68
N VAL A 30 8.12 -6.58 -26.34
CA VAL A 30 6.83 -5.89 -26.40
C VAL A 30 5.97 -6.44 -25.25
N VAL A 31 5.72 -5.61 -24.23
CA VAL A 31 5.02 -6.03 -22.99
C VAL A 31 3.53 -6.19 -23.24
N TYR A 32 2.93 -5.25 -23.98
CA TYR A 32 1.55 -5.33 -24.45
C TYR A 32 1.30 -4.29 -25.55
N GLN A 33 0.31 -4.57 -26.39
CA GLN A 33 -0.33 -3.60 -27.26
C GLN A 33 -1.55 -2.99 -26.55
N LEU A 34 -1.81 -1.71 -26.82
CA LEU A 34 -2.98 -0.98 -26.35
C LEU A 34 -3.92 -0.77 -27.54
N ASP A 35 -5.12 -1.32 -27.44
CA ASP A 35 -6.20 -0.95 -28.35
C ASP A 35 -6.69 0.46 -28.00
N VAL A 36 -6.58 1.39 -28.95
CA VAL A 36 -6.89 2.80 -28.73
C VAL A 36 -8.39 3.04 -28.57
N ASN A 37 -9.23 2.17 -29.14
CA ASN A 37 -10.69 2.30 -29.09
C ASN A 37 -11.25 1.79 -27.76
N THR A 38 -10.69 0.71 -27.24
CA THR A 38 -11.20 0.03 -26.02
C THR A 38 -10.37 0.31 -24.78
N LEU A 39 -9.15 0.87 -24.94
CA LEU A 39 -8.11 0.99 -23.92
C LEU A 39 -7.71 -0.37 -23.30
N HIS A 40 -8.10 -1.48 -23.93
CA HIS A 40 -7.77 -2.82 -23.49
C HIS A 40 -6.33 -3.17 -23.85
N ARG A 41 -5.68 -3.96 -22.99
CA ARG A 41 -4.30 -4.41 -23.20
C ARG A 41 -4.32 -5.81 -23.76
N ALA A 42 -3.71 -6.00 -24.93
CA ALA A 42 -3.57 -7.31 -25.55
C ALA A 42 -2.10 -7.75 -25.51
N PRO A 43 -1.82 -9.06 -25.33
CA PRO A 43 -0.48 -9.59 -25.53
C PRO A 43 -0.10 -9.43 -27.01
N ALA A 44 1.11 -8.94 -27.26
CA ALA A 44 1.64 -8.74 -28.61
C ALA A 44 3.15 -8.95 -28.62
N SER A 45 3.68 -9.51 -29.69
CA SER A 45 5.13 -9.70 -29.90
C SER A 45 5.75 -8.62 -30.79
N THR A 46 4.93 -7.92 -31.57
CA THR A 46 5.33 -6.86 -32.51
C THR A 46 4.34 -5.69 -32.44
N LEU A 47 4.63 -4.59 -33.15
CA LEU A 47 3.68 -3.47 -33.34
C LEU A 47 3.67 -3.05 -34.81
N ALA A 48 2.49 -3.03 -35.43
CA ALA A 48 2.24 -2.55 -36.79
C ALA A 48 1.95 -1.03 -36.83
N LEU A 49 1.73 -0.51 -38.04
CA LEU A 49 1.45 0.91 -38.27
C LEU A 49 0.31 1.41 -37.37
N ASN A 50 0.52 2.56 -36.72
CA ASN A 50 -0.42 3.20 -35.80
C ASN A 50 -0.73 2.42 -34.51
N GLU A 51 -0.09 1.28 -34.29
CA GLU A 51 -0.26 0.56 -33.03
C GLU A 51 0.56 1.21 -31.91
N ILE A 52 -0.04 1.25 -30.73
CA ILE A 52 0.56 1.79 -29.52
C ILE A 52 0.79 0.61 -28.59
N GLY A 53 1.99 0.54 -28.01
CA GLY A 53 2.32 -0.52 -27.08
C GLY A 53 3.33 -0.07 -26.04
N ARG A 54 3.46 -0.90 -25.01
CA ARG A 54 4.51 -0.75 -24.02
C ARG A 54 5.64 -1.70 -24.38
N VAL A 55 6.85 -1.15 -24.45
CA VAL A 55 8.05 -1.90 -24.86
C VAL A 55 9.15 -1.72 -23.84
N LYS A 56 10.05 -2.69 -23.77
CA LYS A 56 11.30 -2.62 -23.03
C LYS A 56 12.43 -2.39 -24.03
N ILE A 57 13.27 -1.40 -23.76
CA ILE A 57 14.37 -1.01 -24.65
C ILE A 57 15.68 -1.02 -23.86
N THR A 58 16.68 -1.67 -24.43
CA THR A 58 18.06 -1.59 -23.97
C THR A 58 18.87 -0.70 -24.91
N THR A 59 19.69 0.19 -24.34
CA THR A 59 20.53 1.11 -25.10
C THR A 59 22.02 0.81 -24.90
N ALA A 60 22.81 0.99 -25.95
CA ALA A 60 24.26 0.74 -25.92
C ALA A 60 25.03 1.76 -25.06
N LYS A 61 24.44 2.95 -24.84
CA LYS A 61 24.96 4.00 -23.95
C LYS A 61 23.92 4.31 -22.88
N GLN A 62 24.39 4.71 -21.69
CA GLN A 62 23.50 5.19 -20.64
C GLN A 62 22.78 6.46 -21.09
N LEU A 63 21.47 6.50 -20.83
CA LEU A 63 20.64 7.68 -21.02
C LEU A 63 20.31 8.27 -19.66
N PHE A 64 20.49 9.57 -19.52
CA PHE A 64 20.01 10.34 -18.37
C PHE A 64 18.68 10.96 -18.75
N PHE A 65 17.62 10.60 -18.04
CA PHE A 65 16.27 11.05 -18.34
C PHE A 65 15.46 11.22 -17.06
N ASP A 66 14.43 12.07 -17.14
CA ASP A 66 13.31 12.04 -16.21
C ASP A 66 12.12 11.34 -16.90
N PRO A 67 11.24 10.69 -16.14
CA PRO A 67 9.96 10.21 -16.64
C PRO A 67 9.20 11.32 -17.40
N TYR A 68 8.55 10.96 -18.52
CA TYR A 68 7.84 11.91 -19.38
C TYR A 68 6.72 12.69 -18.66
N ASP A 69 6.11 12.10 -17.64
CA ASP A 69 5.10 12.76 -16.80
C ASP A 69 5.68 13.83 -15.87
N ARG A 70 6.97 13.75 -15.54
CA ARG A 70 7.71 14.75 -14.77
C ARG A 70 8.34 15.81 -15.66
N ASN A 71 8.99 15.40 -16.75
CA ASN A 71 9.61 16.31 -17.71
C ASN A 71 9.50 15.77 -19.13
N ARG A 72 8.69 16.44 -19.95
CA ARG A 72 8.42 16.04 -21.33
C ARG A 72 9.64 16.17 -22.24
N TRP A 73 10.57 17.07 -21.92
CA TRP A 73 11.77 17.31 -22.72
C TRP A 73 12.77 16.16 -22.59
N THR A 74 13.00 15.69 -21.37
CA THR A 74 13.94 14.59 -21.08
C THR A 74 13.26 13.22 -21.09
N GLY A 75 11.94 13.13 -21.05
CA GLY A 75 11.23 11.86 -21.10
C GLY A 75 10.81 11.41 -22.50
N GLY A 76 11.06 12.20 -23.55
CA GLY A 76 10.67 11.87 -24.93
C GLY A 76 11.83 11.27 -25.73
N PHE A 77 11.54 10.34 -26.64
CA PHE A 77 12.52 9.84 -27.61
C PHE A 77 11.87 9.44 -28.93
N ILE A 78 12.69 9.26 -29.96
CA ILE A 78 12.30 8.64 -31.22
C ILE A 78 13.19 7.45 -31.54
N LEU A 79 12.64 6.48 -32.27
CA LEU A 79 13.40 5.40 -32.89
C LEU A 79 13.52 5.66 -34.38
N ILE A 80 14.73 5.43 -34.89
CA ILE A 80 15.11 5.65 -36.28
C ILE A 80 15.66 4.33 -36.82
N ASP A 81 15.24 3.92 -38.02
CA ASP A 81 15.81 2.75 -38.69
C ASP A 81 17.24 3.08 -39.17
N PRO A 82 18.25 2.26 -38.84
CA PRO A 82 19.63 2.53 -39.22
C PRO A 82 19.93 2.37 -40.71
N ASN A 83 19.05 1.72 -41.49
CA ASN A 83 19.27 1.45 -42.91
C ASN A 83 18.85 2.63 -43.81
N ASP A 84 17.74 3.28 -43.49
CA ASP A 84 17.16 4.35 -44.31
C ASP A 84 16.99 5.68 -43.55
N PHE A 85 17.37 5.72 -42.27
CA PHE A 85 17.33 6.89 -41.39
C PHE A 85 15.93 7.50 -41.20
N ARG A 86 14.87 6.74 -41.46
CA ARG A 86 13.51 7.19 -41.20
C ARG A 86 13.13 7.02 -39.73
N THR A 87 12.33 7.95 -39.23
CA THR A 87 11.71 7.82 -37.91
C THR A 87 10.62 6.75 -37.98
N VAL A 88 10.81 5.66 -37.25
CA VAL A 88 9.88 4.51 -37.22
C VAL A 88 9.01 4.49 -35.97
N ALA A 89 9.39 5.22 -34.92
CA ALA A 89 8.57 5.38 -33.72
C ALA A 89 8.87 6.66 -32.94
N SER A 90 7.89 7.07 -32.13
CA SER A 90 8.07 8.03 -31.03
C SER A 90 7.60 7.39 -29.73
N GLY A 91 8.27 7.72 -28.63
CA GLY A 91 8.05 7.08 -27.35
C GLY A 91 8.19 8.01 -26.16
N MET A 92 7.52 7.63 -25.07
CA MET A 92 7.58 8.28 -23.77
C MET A 92 8.30 7.35 -22.79
N ILE A 93 9.43 7.77 -22.27
CA ILE A 93 10.16 7.07 -21.22
C ILE A 93 9.37 7.18 -19.93
N ARG A 94 9.04 6.04 -19.34
CA ARG A 94 8.32 5.97 -18.07
C ARG A 94 9.30 5.77 -16.90
N TYR A 95 10.12 4.73 -16.94
CA TYR A 95 11.03 4.37 -15.83
C TYR A 95 12.25 3.60 -16.38
N SER A 96 13.31 3.43 -15.58
CA SER A 96 14.49 2.64 -15.94
C SER A 96 14.25 1.15 -15.65
N SER A 97 14.76 0.26 -16.51
CA SER A 97 14.59 -1.21 -16.45
C SER A 97 14.83 -1.82 -15.05
N ARG A 98 15.77 -1.27 -14.28
CA ARG A 98 16.06 -1.74 -12.92
C ARG A 98 15.01 -1.31 -11.89
N SER A 99 14.40 -0.13 -12.01
CA SER A 99 13.25 0.25 -11.16
C SER A 99 11.96 -0.40 -11.65
N THR A 100 11.87 -0.76 -12.94
CA THR A 100 10.66 -1.36 -13.51
C THR A 100 10.47 -2.81 -13.14
N ILE A 101 11.53 -3.61 -12.92
CA ILE A 101 11.32 -4.98 -12.43
C ILE A 101 10.76 -4.95 -11.02
N ASP A 102 11.22 -4.08 -10.13
CA ASP A 102 10.69 -3.98 -8.78
C ASP A 102 9.32 -3.31 -8.73
N GLU A 103 9.06 -2.27 -9.54
CA GLU A 103 7.72 -1.67 -9.66
C GLU A 103 6.72 -2.55 -10.41
N LEU A 104 7.14 -3.29 -11.45
CA LEU A 104 6.26 -4.24 -12.16
C LEU A 104 6.06 -5.51 -11.34
N LYS A 105 7.08 -6.02 -10.63
CA LYS A 105 6.88 -7.10 -9.65
C LYS A 105 6.00 -6.63 -8.51
N ARG A 106 6.12 -5.38 -8.02
CA ARG A 106 5.16 -4.81 -7.06
C ARG A 106 3.77 -4.74 -7.67
N LYS A 107 3.58 -4.11 -8.83
CA LYS A 107 2.27 -3.97 -9.48
C LYS A 107 1.65 -5.30 -9.92
N GLN A 108 2.46 -6.29 -10.28
CA GLN A 108 2.01 -7.67 -10.57
C GLN A 108 1.75 -8.47 -9.29
N ARG A 109 2.49 -8.25 -8.18
CA ARG A 109 2.18 -8.80 -6.84
C ARG A 109 0.96 -8.12 -6.21
N HIS A 110 0.62 -6.91 -6.63
CA HIS A 110 -0.66 -6.25 -6.35
C HIS A 110 -1.81 -6.79 -7.22
N ARG A 111 -1.60 -7.80 -8.08
CA ARG A 111 -2.72 -8.70 -8.42
C ARG A 111 -3.21 -9.27 -7.10
N ARG A 112 -4.45 -8.91 -6.78
CA ARG A 112 -5.20 -9.23 -5.57
C ARG A 112 -4.75 -10.59 -5.00
N LEU A 113 -4.19 -10.59 -3.79
CA LEU A 113 -3.99 -11.83 -3.03
C LEU A 113 -5.33 -12.53 -2.70
N GLU A 114 -6.46 -11.83 -2.87
CA GLU A 114 -7.79 -12.47 -2.91
C GLU A 114 -7.91 -13.49 -4.07
N ASP A 115 -7.16 -13.32 -5.16
CA ASP A 115 -7.17 -14.20 -6.34
C ASP A 115 -6.02 -15.24 -6.33
N ASN A 116 -5.13 -15.23 -5.33
CA ASN A 116 -4.03 -16.17 -5.23
C ASN A 116 -3.90 -16.68 -3.78
N PRO A 117 -4.67 -17.72 -3.39
CA PRO A 117 -4.51 -18.35 -2.09
C PRO A 117 -3.05 -18.78 -1.89
N PRO A 118 -2.58 -18.96 -0.62
CA PRO A 118 -1.29 -19.62 -0.40
C PRO A 118 -1.25 -20.87 -1.27
N SER A 119 -0.14 -21.09 -1.97
CA SER A 119 0.01 -22.28 -2.81
C SER A 119 -0.43 -23.49 -1.98
N ALA A 120 -1.22 -24.39 -2.55
CA ALA A 120 -1.80 -25.53 -1.82
C ALA A 120 -0.75 -26.40 -1.08
N GLU A 121 0.52 -26.17 -1.38
CA GLU A 121 1.71 -26.75 -0.77
C GLU A 121 2.14 -26.11 0.56
N ILE A 122 1.84 -24.83 0.82
CA ILE A 122 2.24 -24.14 2.06
C ILE A 122 1.15 -24.32 3.11
N ARG A 123 1.42 -25.20 4.08
CA ARG A 123 0.57 -25.38 5.26
C ARG A 123 1.15 -24.61 6.44
N TRP A 124 0.27 -24.03 7.25
CA TRP A 124 0.66 -23.47 8.54
C TRP A 124 1.18 -24.58 9.44
N ASP A 125 2.39 -24.42 9.97
CA ASP A 125 2.93 -25.31 10.99
C ASP A 125 2.42 -24.85 12.36
N PRO A 126 1.56 -25.63 13.05
CA PRO A 126 1.07 -25.25 14.38
C PRO A 126 2.18 -25.28 15.45
N GLY A 127 3.33 -25.90 15.17
CA GLY A 127 4.39 -26.13 16.16
C GLY A 127 3.94 -27.03 17.31
N LEU A 128 4.72 -27.05 18.39
CA LEU A 128 4.46 -27.89 19.58
C LEU A 128 3.72 -27.14 20.71
N VAL A 129 3.42 -25.85 20.53
CA VAL A 129 2.82 -25.01 21.57
C VAL A 129 1.53 -24.41 21.03
N ALA A 130 0.40 -24.98 21.46
CA ALA A 130 -0.93 -24.53 21.06
C ALA A 130 -1.28 -23.16 21.66
N LEU A 131 -2.27 -22.49 21.08
CA LEU A 131 -2.73 -21.20 21.57
C LEU A 131 -3.27 -21.31 23.01
N GLU A 132 -3.97 -22.40 23.34
CA GLU A 132 -4.52 -22.67 24.67
C GLU A 132 -3.43 -22.81 25.74
N ASP A 133 -2.27 -23.36 25.38
CA ASP A 133 -1.12 -23.44 26.31
C ASP A 133 -0.52 -22.05 26.56
N ARG A 134 -0.49 -21.19 25.54
CA ARG A 134 -0.06 -19.80 25.67
C ARG A 134 -1.02 -19.02 26.55
N ILE A 135 -2.34 -19.20 26.37
CA ILE A 135 -3.36 -18.57 27.22
C ILE A 135 -3.18 -18.99 28.69
N ARG A 136 -3.02 -20.29 28.95
CA ARG A 136 -2.78 -20.81 30.32
C ARG A 136 -1.51 -20.23 30.94
N LYS A 137 -0.43 -20.13 30.16
CA LYS A 137 0.85 -19.58 30.63
C LYS A 137 0.81 -18.07 30.85
N ASN A 138 0.19 -17.33 29.95
CA ASN A 138 0.15 -15.86 29.97
C ASN A 138 -0.88 -15.33 30.97
N GLY A 139 -1.89 -16.13 31.35
CA GLY A 139 -2.95 -15.71 32.26
C GLY A 139 -3.96 -14.75 31.64
N HIS A 140 -3.96 -14.61 30.31
CA HIS A 140 -4.92 -13.79 29.56
C HIS A 140 -5.13 -14.36 28.15
N LYS A 141 -6.28 -14.06 27.54
CA LYS A 141 -6.52 -14.33 26.11
C LYS A 141 -5.81 -13.29 25.23
N PRO A 142 -5.31 -13.67 24.02
CA PRO A 142 -4.89 -12.69 23.03
C PRO A 142 -6.10 -11.97 22.44
N LEU A 143 -5.87 -10.75 21.94
CA LEU A 143 -6.86 -9.93 21.24
C LEU A 143 -6.17 -9.08 20.18
N CYS A 144 -6.89 -8.72 19.12
CA CYS A 144 -6.52 -7.62 18.23
C CYS A 144 -7.43 -6.43 18.49
N VAL A 145 -6.90 -5.36 19.09
CA VAL A 145 -7.63 -4.14 19.39
C VAL A 145 -7.27 -3.11 18.32
N TRP A 146 -8.23 -2.82 17.44
CA TRP A 146 -8.04 -2.03 16.24
C TRP A 146 -8.64 -0.64 16.37
N LEU A 147 -7.82 0.35 16.74
CA LEU A 147 -8.24 1.74 16.81
C LEU A 147 -8.23 2.35 15.40
N THR A 148 -9.42 2.74 14.92
CA THR A 148 -9.64 3.45 13.66
C THR A 148 -10.21 4.84 13.91
N GLY A 149 -9.91 5.80 13.03
CA GLY A 149 -10.34 7.19 13.18
C GLY A 149 -9.43 8.17 12.44
N LEU A 150 -9.82 9.44 12.37
CA LEU A 150 -9.06 10.49 11.68
C LEU A 150 -7.66 10.72 12.28
N HIS A 151 -6.73 11.28 11.49
CA HIS A 151 -5.47 11.78 12.04
C HIS A 151 -5.78 12.95 13.00
N GLY A 152 -5.17 13.00 14.18
CA GLY A 152 -5.54 13.98 15.22
C GLY A 152 -6.68 13.55 16.16
N ALA A 153 -7.29 12.38 15.96
CA ALA A 153 -8.33 11.84 16.84
C ALA A 153 -7.82 11.36 18.22
N GLY A 154 -6.51 11.28 18.44
CA GLY A 154 -5.95 10.86 19.75
C GLY A 154 -5.69 9.36 19.91
N LYS A 155 -5.84 8.54 18.85
CA LYS A 155 -5.61 7.09 18.84
C LYS A 155 -4.31 6.66 19.55
N SER A 156 -3.18 7.26 19.19
CA SER A 156 -1.87 6.88 19.75
C SER A 156 -1.75 7.16 21.24
N GLY A 157 -2.28 8.30 21.72
CA GLY A 157 -2.25 8.64 23.15
C GLY A 157 -3.14 7.72 23.98
N ILE A 158 -4.32 7.38 23.47
CA ILE A 158 -5.21 6.40 24.09
C ILE A 158 -4.53 5.03 24.15
N ALA A 159 -4.01 4.55 23.02
CA ALA A 159 -3.34 3.25 22.94
C ALA A 159 -2.11 3.13 23.85
N GLN A 160 -1.31 4.19 24.00
CA GLN A 160 -0.17 4.20 24.93
C GLN A 160 -0.60 4.01 26.39
N ARG A 161 -1.73 4.59 26.80
CA ARG A 161 -2.27 4.39 28.15
C ARG A 161 -2.82 2.98 28.37
N VAL A 162 -3.55 2.46 27.37
CA VAL A 162 -4.02 1.08 27.39
C VAL A 162 -2.84 0.10 27.45
N GLU A 163 -1.81 0.33 26.64
CA GLU A 163 -0.56 -0.44 26.62
C GLU A 163 0.07 -0.49 28.01
N LYS A 164 0.29 0.67 28.64
CA LYS A 164 0.87 0.76 29.99
C LYS A 164 0.03 0.03 31.03
N ALA A 165 -1.29 0.25 31.03
CA ALA A 165 -2.17 -0.34 32.03
C ALA A 165 -2.25 -1.87 31.93
N LEU A 166 -2.28 -2.42 30.72
CA LEU A 166 -2.30 -3.86 30.50
C LEU A 166 -0.93 -4.50 30.81
N PHE A 167 0.16 -3.83 30.43
CA PHE A 167 1.52 -4.26 30.78
C PHE A 167 1.71 -4.33 32.30
N ASP A 168 1.26 -3.33 33.05
CA ASP A 168 1.35 -3.29 34.51
C ASP A 168 0.53 -4.41 35.19
N ARG A 169 -0.47 -4.95 34.48
CA ARG A 169 -1.27 -6.10 34.92
C ARG A 169 -0.66 -7.45 34.50
N GLY A 170 0.54 -7.45 33.93
CA GLY A 170 1.25 -8.66 33.50
C GLY A 170 0.82 -9.21 32.14
N SER A 171 0.01 -8.47 31.37
CA SER A 171 -0.36 -8.91 30.02
C SER A 171 0.76 -8.69 29.01
N HIS A 172 0.89 -9.61 28.05
CA HIS A 172 1.78 -9.44 26.91
C HIS A 172 1.11 -8.57 25.83
N VAL A 173 1.57 -7.32 25.71
CA VAL A 173 0.98 -6.31 24.84
C VAL A 173 1.99 -5.86 23.79
N VAL A 174 1.54 -5.71 22.56
CA VAL A 174 2.33 -5.16 21.45
C VAL A 174 1.54 -4.04 20.79
N ARG A 175 2.12 -2.83 20.72
CA ARG A 175 1.52 -1.71 20.01
C ARG A 175 2.11 -1.55 18.61
N LEU A 176 1.25 -1.51 17.60
CA LEU A 176 1.59 -1.26 16.20
C LEU A 176 0.98 0.07 15.76
N ASP A 177 1.84 1.00 15.34
CA ASP A 177 1.43 2.26 14.75
C ASP A 177 1.89 2.39 13.29
N GLY A 178 1.19 3.24 12.55
CA GLY A 178 1.45 3.41 11.12
C GLY A 178 2.86 3.89 10.79
N GLU A 179 3.50 4.65 11.69
CA GLU A 179 4.84 5.22 11.44
C GLU A 179 5.93 4.18 11.64
N ASN A 180 5.89 3.44 12.75
CA ASN A 180 6.85 2.39 13.06
C ASN A 180 6.77 1.24 12.04
N VAL A 181 5.56 0.84 11.65
CA VAL A 181 5.40 -0.19 10.62
C VAL A 181 5.88 0.32 9.25
N ARG A 182 5.62 1.58 8.89
CA ARG A 182 6.14 2.19 7.65
C ARG A 182 7.63 2.49 7.69
N TYR A 183 8.25 2.56 8.86
CA TYR A 183 9.70 2.70 8.94
C TYR A 183 10.41 1.39 8.56
N GLY A 184 9.84 0.24 8.93
CA GLY A 184 10.40 -1.09 8.66
C GLY A 184 9.59 -1.89 7.64
N LEU A 185 8.71 -2.77 8.14
CA LEU A 185 7.98 -3.79 7.38
C LEU A 185 7.31 -3.26 6.09
N ASN A 186 6.79 -2.03 6.15
CA ASN A 186 6.05 -1.39 5.07
C ASN A 186 6.74 -0.11 4.54
N GLY A 187 8.05 0.06 4.77
CA GLY A 187 8.81 1.20 4.22
C GLY A 187 8.99 1.17 2.71
N ASP A 188 8.57 0.07 2.12
CA ASP A 188 8.57 -0.19 0.70
C ASP A 188 7.26 0.31 0.03
N LEU A 189 6.23 0.68 0.81
CA LEU A 189 4.91 1.11 0.33
C LEU A 189 4.77 2.65 0.31
N ASP A 190 4.30 3.19 -0.80
CA ASP A 190 4.01 4.63 -0.92
C ASP A 190 2.65 4.98 -0.27
N HIS A 191 2.10 6.15 -0.63
CA HIS A 191 0.83 6.67 -0.14
C HIS A 191 -0.32 6.53 -1.14
N THR A 192 -0.17 5.70 -2.18
CA THR A 192 -1.25 5.43 -3.14
C THR A 192 -2.39 4.65 -2.48
N ARG A 193 -3.57 4.60 -3.12
CA ARG A 193 -4.71 3.81 -2.62
C ARG A 193 -4.36 2.32 -2.48
N ASP A 194 -3.70 1.75 -3.48
CA ASP A 194 -3.33 0.33 -3.48
C ASP A 194 -2.27 0.00 -2.43
N ASP A 195 -1.29 0.87 -2.24
CA ASP A 195 -0.27 0.72 -1.19
C ASP A 195 -0.85 0.84 0.21
N ARG A 196 -1.91 1.63 0.40
CA ARG A 196 -2.62 1.70 1.69
C ARG A 196 -3.40 0.44 1.96
N ARG A 197 -4.10 -0.10 0.96
CA ARG A 197 -4.79 -1.38 1.07
C ARG A 197 -3.80 -2.47 1.43
N GLU A 198 -2.66 -2.53 0.74
CA GLU A 198 -1.59 -3.50 1.04
C GLU A 198 -0.96 -3.28 2.42
N HIS A 199 -0.79 -2.03 2.84
CA HIS A 199 -0.31 -1.69 4.18
C HIS A 199 -1.24 -2.28 5.25
N ILE A 200 -2.56 -2.06 5.12
CA ILE A 200 -3.55 -2.60 6.06
C ILE A 200 -3.60 -4.13 5.99
N ARG A 201 -3.52 -4.73 4.80
CA ARG A 201 -3.48 -6.19 4.62
C ARG A 201 -2.27 -6.81 5.33
N ARG A 202 -1.06 -6.29 5.10
CA ARG A 202 0.18 -6.79 5.73
C ARG A 202 0.14 -6.67 7.24
N VAL A 203 -0.33 -5.52 7.74
CA VAL A 203 -0.53 -5.30 9.17
C VAL A 203 -1.55 -6.29 9.74
N GLY A 204 -2.67 -6.53 9.06
CA GLY A 204 -3.67 -7.51 9.52
C GLY A 204 -3.08 -8.90 9.72
N HIS A 205 -2.26 -9.38 8.78
CA HIS A 205 -1.55 -10.66 8.94
C HIS A 205 -0.49 -10.64 10.04
N LEU A 206 0.23 -9.51 10.22
CA LEU A 206 1.13 -9.36 11.36
C LEU A 206 0.38 -9.43 12.70
N CYS A 207 -0.78 -8.78 12.80
CA CYS A 207 -1.64 -8.85 13.97
C CYS A 207 -2.12 -10.28 14.23
N ARG A 208 -2.51 -11.00 13.17
CA ARG A 208 -2.91 -12.41 13.27
C ARG A 208 -1.78 -13.28 13.82
N LEU A 209 -0.57 -13.10 13.31
CA LEU A 209 0.61 -13.82 13.79
C LEU A 209 0.86 -13.56 15.28
N LEU A 210 0.87 -12.29 15.69
CA LEU A 210 1.08 -11.90 17.09
C LEU A 210 -0.03 -12.43 18.02
N TYR A 211 -1.28 -12.44 17.54
CA TYR A 211 -2.43 -13.04 18.22
C TYR A 211 -2.22 -14.54 18.42
N ASP A 212 -1.82 -15.28 17.39
CA ASP A 212 -1.55 -16.73 17.49
C ASP A 212 -0.40 -17.04 18.46
N PHE A 213 0.51 -16.07 18.67
CA PHE A 213 1.57 -16.14 19.70
C PHE A 213 1.12 -15.72 21.11
N GLY A 214 -0.16 -15.42 21.33
CA GLY A 214 -0.74 -15.15 22.64
C GLY A 214 -0.66 -13.69 23.10
N ASN A 215 -0.46 -12.73 22.18
CA ASN A 215 -0.34 -11.31 22.52
C ASN A 215 -1.67 -10.54 22.39
N ILE A 216 -1.81 -9.47 23.18
CA ILE A 216 -2.80 -8.41 22.94
C ILE A 216 -2.15 -7.37 22.01
N VAL A 217 -2.68 -7.24 20.80
CA VAL A 217 -2.14 -6.35 19.77
C VAL A 217 -2.96 -5.07 19.71
N LEU A 218 -2.34 -3.92 20.01
CA LEU A 218 -2.98 -2.60 19.93
C LEU A 218 -2.58 -1.90 18.64
N CYS A 219 -3.54 -1.57 17.78
CA CYS A 219 -3.31 -1.01 16.45
C CYS A 219 -3.85 0.41 16.33
N THR A 220 -3.09 1.38 15.81
CA THR A 220 -3.50 2.81 15.73
C THR A 220 -3.57 3.35 14.30
N PHE A 221 -4.15 2.59 13.37
CA PHE A 221 -4.20 2.94 11.95
C PHE A 221 -5.43 3.78 11.60
N THR A 222 -5.27 4.80 10.74
CA THR A 222 -6.44 5.55 10.22
C THR A 222 -7.45 4.62 9.54
N SER A 223 -6.98 3.64 8.77
CA SER A 223 -7.81 2.58 8.14
C SER A 223 -9.17 3.08 7.60
N PRO A 224 -9.17 4.03 6.64
CA PRO A 224 -10.35 4.82 6.31
C PRO A 224 -11.44 4.04 5.57
N HIS A 225 -11.11 2.93 4.92
CA HIS A 225 -12.08 2.11 4.18
C HIS A 225 -12.60 0.97 5.05
N ARG A 226 -13.91 0.81 5.06
CA ARG A 226 -14.57 -0.26 5.82
C ARG A 226 -14.18 -1.65 5.34
N SER A 227 -14.12 -1.84 4.02
CA SER A 227 -13.77 -3.12 3.41
C SER A 227 -12.38 -3.62 3.82
N ASP A 228 -11.41 -2.71 4.00
CA ASP A 228 -10.08 -3.06 4.50
C ASP A 228 -10.14 -3.53 5.96
N ARG A 229 -10.95 -2.88 6.81
CA ARG A 229 -11.14 -3.26 8.22
C ARG A 229 -11.88 -4.59 8.35
N GLU A 230 -12.93 -4.81 7.55
CA GLU A 230 -13.65 -6.08 7.48
C GLU A 230 -12.74 -7.23 7.03
N SER A 231 -11.88 -6.97 6.03
CA SER A 231 -10.88 -7.94 5.59
C SER A 231 -9.94 -8.34 6.74
N VAL A 232 -9.46 -7.38 7.53
CA VAL A 232 -8.62 -7.69 8.71
C VAL A 232 -9.43 -8.43 9.78
N ARG A 233 -10.65 -7.98 10.10
CA ARG A 233 -11.54 -8.64 11.07
C ARG A 233 -11.76 -10.11 10.71
N SER A 234 -11.95 -10.42 9.43
CA SER A 234 -12.14 -11.79 8.94
C SER A 234 -10.96 -12.74 9.21
N LEU A 235 -9.77 -12.20 9.49
CA LEU A 235 -8.60 -13.00 9.85
C LEU A 235 -8.69 -13.56 11.27
N PHE A 236 -9.62 -13.12 12.12
CA PHE A 236 -9.68 -13.51 13.52
C PHE A 236 -10.94 -14.32 13.84
N PRO A 237 -10.89 -15.22 14.85
CA PRO A 237 -12.09 -15.83 15.41
C PRO A 237 -13.08 -14.77 15.91
N ALA A 238 -14.36 -15.14 15.99
CA ALA A 238 -15.39 -14.28 16.57
C ALA A 238 -15.00 -13.83 17.99
N GLY A 239 -15.13 -12.52 18.26
CA GLY A 239 -14.77 -11.91 19.55
C GLY A 239 -13.28 -11.63 19.77
N ALA A 240 -12.38 -12.08 18.88
CA ALA A 240 -10.95 -11.83 19.01
C ALA A 240 -10.48 -10.51 18.40
N PHE A 241 -11.25 -9.94 17.48
CA PHE A 241 -11.02 -8.63 16.88
C PHE A 241 -11.98 -7.60 17.48
N VAL A 242 -11.43 -6.54 18.08
CA VAL A 242 -12.16 -5.46 18.76
C VAL A 242 -11.92 -4.17 18.00
N GLU A 243 -12.89 -3.72 17.21
CA GLU A 243 -12.83 -2.45 16.49
C GLU A 243 -13.22 -1.30 17.42
N VAL A 244 -12.30 -0.35 17.56
CA VAL A 244 -12.47 0.85 18.38
C VAL A 244 -12.58 2.04 17.45
N HIS A 245 -13.77 2.62 17.34
CA HIS A 245 -13.97 3.88 16.62
C HIS A 245 -13.58 5.05 17.51
N VAL A 246 -12.49 5.72 17.15
CA VAL A 246 -12.00 6.93 17.81
C VAL A 246 -12.49 8.13 17.03
N ASP A 247 -13.66 8.62 17.42
CA ASP A 247 -14.40 9.64 16.69
C ASP A 247 -13.98 11.07 17.08
N VAL A 248 -13.98 11.92 16.06
CA VAL A 248 -13.71 13.36 16.14
C VAL A 248 -14.21 13.99 14.83
N THR A 249 -14.73 15.21 14.91
CA THR A 249 -15.06 15.98 13.71
C THR A 249 -13.79 16.32 12.91
N PRO A 250 -13.86 16.38 11.56
CA PRO A 250 -12.71 16.78 10.74
C PRO A 250 -12.10 18.12 11.14
N ALA A 251 -12.94 19.10 11.51
CA ALA A 251 -12.50 20.42 11.94
C ALA A 251 -11.66 20.36 13.23
N GLN A 252 -12.09 19.56 14.20
CA GLN A 252 -11.36 19.39 15.45
C GLN A 252 -10.11 18.53 15.28
N ALA A 253 -10.14 17.54 14.38
CA ALA A 253 -8.99 16.76 13.99
C ALA A 253 -7.89 17.62 13.34
N GLU A 254 -8.28 18.55 12.46
CA GLU A 254 -7.39 19.52 11.80
C GLU A 254 -6.79 20.50 12.82
N LYS A 255 -7.55 20.97 13.82
CA LYS A 255 -7.02 21.80 14.91
C LYS A 255 -5.99 21.08 15.78
N ARG A 256 -6.12 19.76 15.96
CA ARG A 256 -5.23 18.91 16.77
C ARG A 256 -4.02 18.39 15.98
N ASP A 257 -3.85 18.81 14.72
CA ASP A 257 -2.85 18.28 13.81
C ASP A 257 -1.43 18.78 14.09
N GLY A 258 -0.78 18.22 15.10
CA GLY A 258 0.60 18.55 15.47
C GLY A 258 1.64 18.31 14.36
N LYS A 259 1.30 17.60 13.27
CA LYS A 259 2.21 17.27 12.16
C LYS A 259 1.92 18.06 10.87
N GLY A 260 0.87 18.87 10.87
CA GLY A 260 0.46 19.69 9.73
C GLY A 260 0.09 18.87 8.48
N MET A 261 -0.36 17.63 8.63
CA MET A 261 -0.82 16.77 7.54
C MET A 261 -2.02 17.37 6.77
N TYR A 262 -3.01 17.93 7.46
CA TYR A 262 -4.19 18.52 6.81
C TYR A 262 -3.78 19.74 5.98
N ALA A 263 -2.95 20.63 6.54
CA ALA A 263 -2.45 21.81 5.83
C ALA A 263 -1.61 21.41 4.60
N LYS A 264 -0.73 20.40 4.71
CA LYS A 264 0.03 19.84 3.58
C LYS A 264 -0.90 19.25 2.51
N ALA A 265 -1.98 18.59 2.91
CA ALA A 265 -2.97 18.06 1.98
C ALA A 265 -3.70 19.16 1.22
N ARG A 266 -4.13 20.23 1.90
CA ARG A 266 -4.80 21.37 1.24
C ARG A 266 -3.90 22.11 0.27
N ARG A 267 -2.59 22.12 0.51
CA ARG A 267 -1.58 22.66 -0.43
C ARG A 267 -1.19 21.68 -1.55
N GLY A 268 -1.70 20.45 -1.53
CA GLY A 268 -1.40 19.41 -2.52
C GLY A 268 -0.02 18.74 -2.35
N GLU A 269 0.69 19.03 -1.26
CA GLU A 269 2.01 18.47 -0.93
C GLU A 269 1.92 17.03 -0.41
N LEU A 270 0.77 16.67 0.18
CA LEU A 270 0.48 15.34 0.70
C LEU A 270 -0.86 14.86 0.13
N ARG A 271 -0.94 13.59 -0.27
CA ARG A 271 -2.18 13.01 -0.79
C ARG A 271 -2.72 11.92 0.12
N GLY A 272 -4.05 11.81 0.13
CA GLY A 272 -4.87 10.86 0.85
C GLY A 272 -4.82 11.01 2.37
N VAL A 273 -4.89 12.23 2.87
CA VAL A 273 -5.21 12.49 4.25
C VAL A 273 -6.73 12.30 4.43
N ALA A 274 -7.11 11.30 5.21
CA ALA A 274 -8.52 11.05 5.54
C ALA A 274 -9.12 12.26 6.26
N GLY A 275 -10.31 12.70 5.84
CA GLY A 275 -10.93 13.92 6.33
C GLY A 275 -10.47 15.21 5.65
N ALA A 276 -9.49 15.14 4.72
CA ALA A 276 -9.07 16.25 3.88
C ALA A 276 -9.39 16.00 2.40
N ASP A 277 -8.69 15.06 1.76
CA ASP A 277 -8.80 14.71 0.33
C ASP A 277 -9.23 13.25 0.09
N VAL A 278 -9.39 12.46 1.16
CA VAL A 278 -9.97 11.11 1.13
C VAL A 278 -11.08 11.00 2.18
N LEU A 279 -12.19 10.34 1.81
CA LEU A 279 -13.30 10.06 2.72
C LEU A 279 -12.89 9.05 3.80
N TYR A 280 -13.32 9.29 5.03
CA TYR A 280 -13.26 8.33 6.12
C TYR A 280 -14.62 7.65 6.25
N GLU A 281 -14.67 6.33 6.06
CA GLU A 281 -15.87 5.52 6.22
C GLU A 281 -15.96 5.05 7.68
N ALA A 282 -16.72 5.77 8.50
CA ALA A 282 -16.91 5.43 9.91
C ALA A 282 -17.44 3.98 10.09
N PRO A 283 -16.96 3.26 11.11
CA PRO A 283 -17.53 1.97 11.49
C PRO A 283 -19.01 2.14 11.87
N THR A 284 -19.87 1.24 11.38
CA THR A 284 -21.31 1.23 11.75
C THR A 284 -21.56 0.51 13.06
N GLU A 285 -20.81 -0.56 13.33
CA GLU A 285 -20.98 -1.42 14.51
C GLU A 285 -19.62 -1.72 15.15
N PRO A 286 -18.89 -0.69 15.63
CA PRO A 286 -17.66 -0.95 16.37
C PRO A 286 -17.97 -1.55 17.75
N GLU A 287 -17.13 -2.46 18.24
CA GLU A 287 -17.24 -2.98 19.61
C GLU A 287 -17.10 -1.86 20.66
N ILE A 288 -16.31 -0.82 20.36
CA ILE A 288 -16.13 0.34 21.24
C ILE A 288 -16.21 1.63 20.43
N TYR A 289 -17.05 2.56 20.87
CA TYR A 289 -17.13 3.92 20.35
C TYR A 289 -16.56 4.92 21.36
N LEU A 290 -15.69 5.82 20.90
CA LEU A 290 -15.03 6.83 21.71
C LEU A 290 -15.22 8.22 21.10
N ASP A 291 -15.96 9.08 21.78
CA ASP A 291 -16.04 10.51 21.45
C ASP A 291 -14.87 11.24 22.13
N THR A 292 -13.93 11.74 21.31
CA THR A 292 -12.74 12.44 21.81
C THR A 292 -12.90 13.96 21.88
N GLU A 293 -14.08 14.48 21.58
CA GLU A 293 -14.46 15.87 21.84
C GLU A 293 -15.12 15.98 23.22
N GLN A 294 -15.87 14.95 23.63
CA GLN A 294 -16.52 14.91 24.93
C GLN A 294 -15.62 14.39 26.05
N PHE A 295 -14.77 13.39 25.76
CA PHE A 295 -13.96 12.72 26.78
C PHE A 295 -12.46 12.86 26.52
N ASP A 296 -11.69 12.97 27.59
CA ASP A 296 -10.25 13.06 27.50
C ASP A 296 -9.60 11.69 27.19
N VAL A 297 -8.27 11.70 27.07
CA VAL A 297 -7.50 10.49 26.78
C VAL A 297 -7.54 9.49 27.95
N VAL A 298 -7.73 9.94 29.22
CA VAL A 298 -7.75 9.05 30.39
C VAL A 298 -9.04 8.25 30.34
N THR A 299 -10.17 8.95 30.31
CA THR A 299 -11.51 8.36 30.32
C THR A 299 -11.73 7.44 29.12
N ASN A 300 -11.25 7.83 27.94
CA ASN A 300 -11.35 6.97 26.76
C ASN A 300 -10.47 5.71 26.84
N ALA A 301 -9.28 5.79 27.45
CA ALA A 301 -8.45 4.62 27.69
C ALA A 301 -9.08 3.67 28.72
N GLU A 302 -9.68 4.20 29.78
CA GLU A 302 -10.38 3.40 30.80
C GLU A 302 -11.54 2.60 30.21
N LYS A 303 -12.30 3.16 29.27
CA LYS A 303 -13.35 2.43 28.53
C LYS A 303 -12.78 1.19 27.81
N ILE A 304 -11.66 1.34 27.10
CA ILE A 304 -11.01 0.22 26.42
C ILE A 304 -10.50 -0.80 27.44
N ILE A 305 -9.83 -0.36 28.50
CA ILE A 305 -9.28 -1.23 29.54
C ILE A 305 -10.40 -2.03 30.22
N GLY A 306 -11.50 -1.38 30.57
CA GLY A 306 -12.67 -2.03 31.17
C GLY A 306 -13.28 -3.09 30.26
N PHE A 307 -13.44 -2.78 28.97
CA PHE A 307 -13.91 -3.74 27.97
C PHE A 307 -12.99 -4.95 27.84
N ILE A 308 -11.69 -4.72 27.66
CA ILE A 308 -10.69 -5.81 27.52
C ILE A 308 -10.70 -6.70 28.76
N SER A 309 -10.70 -6.10 29.95
CA SER A 309 -10.64 -6.83 31.22
C SER A 309 -11.88 -7.71 31.47
N ALA A 310 -13.00 -7.43 30.80
CA ALA A 310 -14.21 -8.24 30.90
C ALA A 310 -14.17 -9.51 30.01
N ILE A 311 -13.26 -9.56 29.02
CA ILE A 311 -13.26 -10.61 28.00
C ILE A 311 -11.99 -11.48 27.96
N ILE A 312 -10.87 -11.00 28.52
CA ILE A 312 -9.60 -11.74 28.63
C ILE A 312 -9.50 -12.57 29.90
#